data_AF-A0A128FA77-F1
#
_entry.id   AF-A0A128FA77-F1
#
_cell.length_a   1.000
_cell.length_b   1.000
_cell.length_c   1.000
_cell.angle_alpha   90.00
_cell.angle_beta   90.00
_cell.angle_gamma   90.00
#
_symmetry.space_group_name_H-M   'P 1'
#
loop_
_entity.id
_entity.type
_entity.pdbx_description
1 polymer ?
#
loop_
_entity_poly.entity_id
_entity_poly.type
_entity_poly.pdbx_seq_one_letter_code
_entity_poly.pdbx_strand_id
1 'polypeptide(L)'
;MVTINQKRRHLGQKKPFKLEDIWRIRTRLEIEGNLMELALLNLEIDSKLRSCDLLNMRVCDISSSGIIHPRVLFTQSKTKRDVQFEVTAKTQHAISQWLFVSQLSA
;
A
#
# COMPACT_ATOMS: atom_id res chain seq x y z
N MET A 1 -26.96 -27.12 2.04
CA MET A 1 -25.69 -26.95 1.27
C MET A 1 -26.02 -26.08 0.07
N VAL A 2 -25.89 -24.75 0.19
CA VAL A 2 -26.18 -23.82 -0.91
C VAL A 2 -24.91 -23.64 -1.73
N THR A 3 -24.82 -24.33 -2.86
CA THR A 3 -23.71 -24.17 -3.80
C THR A 3 -23.89 -22.87 -4.55
N ILE A 4 -23.24 -21.79 -4.11
CA ILE A 4 -23.22 -20.53 -4.85
C ILE A 4 -22.25 -20.71 -6.03
N ASN A 5 -22.80 -21.16 -7.17
CA ASN A 5 -22.09 -21.25 -8.42
C ASN A 5 -21.90 -19.83 -9.00
N GLN A 6 -20.95 -19.08 -8.44
CA GLN A 6 -20.58 -17.77 -8.96
C GLN A 6 -19.79 -17.95 -10.26
N LYS A 7 -20.50 -18.10 -11.38
CA LYS A 7 -19.93 -17.76 -12.69
C LYS A 7 -19.45 -16.31 -12.58
N ARG A 8 -18.14 -16.12 -12.46
CA ARG A 8 -17.51 -14.81 -12.55
C ARG A 8 -17.80 -14.27 -13.94
N ARG A 9 -18.86 -13.48 -14.06
CA ARG A 9 -19.14 -12.70 -15.26
C ARG A 9 -17.88 -11.84 -15.46
N HIS A 10 -17.17 -12.05 -16.56
CA HIS A 10 -16.03 -11.22 -16.91
C HIS A 10 -16.56 -9.80 -17.11
N LEU A 11 -16.55 -9.02 -16.04
CA LEU A 11 -16.73 -7.58 -16.13
C LEU A 11 -15.62 -7.11 -17.08
N GLY A 12 -16.00 -6.34 -18.10
CA GLY A 12 -15.03 -5.73 -19.00
C GLY A 12 -14.00 -4.90 -18.23
N GLN A 13 -13.04 -4.33 -18.94
CA GLN A 13 -11.97 -3.55 -18.34
C GLN A 13 -12.54 -2.49 -17.37
N LYS A 14 -12.14 -2.54 -16.11
CA LYS A 14 -12.48 -1.49 -15.13
C LYS A 14 -11.72 -0.22 -15.51
N LYS A 15 -12.39 0.93 -15.43
CA LYS A 15 -11.75 2.23 -15.65
C LYS A 15 -10.72 2.48 -14.54
N PRO A 16 -9.53 3.00 -14.86
CA PRO A 16 -8.58 3.43 -13.84
C PRO A 16 -9.13 4.60 -13.04
N PHE A 17 -8.62 4.80 -11.82
CA PHE A 17 -8.95 5.98 -11.01
C PHE A 17 -8.44 7.25 -11.69
N LYS A 18 -9.22 8.33 -11.58
CA LYS A 18 -8.73 9.67 -11.95
C LYS A 18 -7.85 10.21 -10.83
N LEU A 19 -6.95 11.13 -11.18
CA LEU A 19 -6.12 11.83 -10.20
C LEU A 19 -7.00 12.51 -9.14
N GLU A 20 -8.09 13.17 -9.55
CA GLU A 20 -9.05 13.81 -8.64
C GLU A 20 -9.65 12.84 -7.62
N ASP A 21 -9.93 11.59 -8.02
CA ASP A 21 -10.48 10.58 -7.11
C ASP A 21 -9.44 10.16 -6.07
N ILE A 22 -8.18 9.99 -6.49
CA ILE A 22 -7.06 9.67 -5.59
C ILE A 22 -6.85 10.80 -4.59
N TRP A 23 -6.85 12.05 -5.06
CA TRP A 23 -6.74 13.23 -4.19
C TRP A 23 -7.90 13.30 -3.20
N ARG A 24 -9.14 13.09 -3.65
CA ARG A 24 -10.32 13.10 -2.78
C ARG A 24 -10.22 12.04 -1.67
N ILE A 25 -9.85 10.80 -2.01
CA ILE A 25 -9.68 9.72 -1.03
C ILE A 25 -8.58 10.10 -0.03
N ARG A 26 -7.43 10.56 -0.53
CA ARG A 26 -6.30 10.92 0.31
C ARG A 26 -6.64 12.06 1.28
N THR A 27 -7.24 13.15 0.80
CA THR A 27 -7.67 14.27 1.65
C THR A 27 -8.67 13.81 2.70
N ARG A 28 -9.58 12.89 2.35
CA ARG A 28 -10.53 12.35 3.32
C ARG A 28 -9.84 11.60 4.46
N LEU A 29 -8.87 10.75 4.14
CA LEU A 29 -8.08 10.01 5.15
C LEU A 29 -7.24 10.95 6.03
N GLU A 30 -6.67 12.01 5.44
CA GLU A 30 -5.93 13.04 6.17
C GLU A 30 -6.85 13.79 7.17
N ILE A 31 -8.07 14.16 6.77
CA ILE A 31 -9.05 14.84 7.64
C ILE A 31 -9.53 13.91 8.79
N GLU A 32 -9.75 12.64 8.49
CA GLU A 32 -10.19 11.64 9.48
C GLU A 32 -9.07 11.22 10.43
N GLY A 33 -7.81 11.56 10.14
CA GLY A 33 -6.65 11.14 10.93
C GLY A 33 -6.37 9.64 10.83
N ASN A 34 -6.85 8.96 9.79
CA ASN A 34 -6.64 7.52 9.60
C ASN A 34 -5.24 7.27 9.01
N LEU A 35 -4.22 7.31 9.87
CA LEU A 35 -2.81 7.21 9.49
C LEU A 35 -2.46 5.88 8.82
N MET A 36 -3.07 4.77 9.26
CA MET A 36 -2.80 3.44 8.71
C MET A 36 -3.25 3.36 7.25
N GLU A 37 -4.50 3.73 6.96
CA GLU A 37 -5.02 3.70 5.60
C GLU A 37 -4.34 4.74 4.70
N LEU A 38 -3.98 5.90 5.24
CA LEU A 38 -3.22 6.91 4.51
C LEU A 38 -1.83 6.40 4.10
N ALA A 39 -1.11 5.77 5.03
CA ALA A 39 0.19 5.17 4.77
C ALA A 39 0.08 4.05 3.73
N LEU A 40 -0.93 3.18 3.87
CA LEU A 40 -1.18 2.06 2.95
C LEU A 40 -1.53 2.54 1.54
N LEU A 41 -2.40 3.54 1.40
CA LEU A 41 -2.78 4.12 0.13
C LEU A 41 -1.58 4.73 -0.60
N ASN A 42 -0.78 5.52 0.12
CA ASN A 42 0.40 6.17 -0.45
C ASN A 42 1.44 5.13 -0.90
N LEU A 43 1.65 4.08 -0.10
CA LEU A 43 2.58 3.00 -0.44
C LEU A 43 2.09 2.13 -1.61
N GLU A 44 0.78 1.82 -1.71
CA GLU A 44 0.23 1.09 -2.86
C GLU A 44 0.41 1.88 -4.16
N ILE A 45 0.23 3.21 -4.13
CA ILE A 45 0.43 4.08 -5.30
C ILE A 45 1.90 4.09 -5.76
N ASP A 46 2.82 4.20 -4.81
CA ASP A 46 4.26 4.26 -5.07
C ASP A 46 4.80 2.90 -5.57
N SER A 47 4.41 1.81 -4.90
CA SER A 47 4.94 0.47 -5.15
C SER A 47 4.22 -0.30 -6.26
N LYS A 48 2.93 0.00 -6.48
CA LYS A 48 2.04 -0.73 -7.42
C LYS A 48 2.02 -2.24 -7.17
N LEU A 49 2.22 -2.64 -5.92
CA LEU A 49 2.14 -4.04 -5.52
C LEU A 49 0.71 -4.53 -5.61
N ARG A 50 0.56 -5.85 -5.52
CA ARG A 50 -0.78 -6.43 -5.30
C ARG A 50 -1.11 -6.21 -3.84
N SER A 51 -2.39 -5.98 -3.54
CA SER A 51 -2.79 -5.76 -2.15
C SER A 51 -2.41 -6.92 -1.23
N CYS A 52 -2.38 -8.17 -1.72
CA CYS A 52 -1.87 -9.30 -0.94
C CYS A 52 -0.35 -9.24 -0.67
N ASP A 53 0.44 -8.71 -1.59
CA ASP A 53 1.87 -8.51 -1.40
C ASP A 53 2.11 -7.37 -0.39
N LEU A 54 1.36 -6.26 -0.54
CA LEU A 54 1.42 -5.11 0.37
C LEU A 54 1.02 -5.47 1.81
N LEU A 55 -0.07 -6.21 1.99
CA LEU A 55 -0.56 -6.62 3.31
C LEU A 55 0.37 -7.61 4.03
N ASN A 56 1.23 -8.31 3.28
CA ASN A 56 2.24 -9.22 3.85
C ASN A 56 3.61 -8.55 4.05
N MET A 57 3.76 -7.28 3.65
CA MET A 57 5.01 -6.54 3.81
C MET A 57 5.27 -6.22 5.29
N ARG A 58 6.51 -6.42 5.74
CA ARG A 58 6.93 -6.16 7.12
C ARG A 58 7.66 -4.82 7.22
N VAL A 59 7.73 -4.30 8.44
CA VAL A 59 8.45 -3.05 8.74
C VAL A 59 9.93 -3.13 8.35
N CYS A 60 10.56 -4.29 8.56
CA CYS A 60 11.95 -4.54 8.18
C CYS A 60 12.19 -4.65 6.67
N ASP A 61 11.13 -4.85 5.87
CA ASP A 61 11.27 -4.89 4.41
C ASP A 61 11.37 -3.47 3.81
N ILE A 62 10.93 -2.43 4.55
CA ILE A 62 10.85 -1.03 4.07
C ILE A 62 11.67 -0.03 4.92
N SER A 63 12.08 -0.41 6.13
CA SER A 63 12.75 0.50 7.06
C SER A 63 13.85 -0.18 7.87
N SER A 64 14.82 0.61 8.30
CA SER A 64 15.87 0.19 9.23
C SER A 64 16.18 1.31 10.20
N SER A 65 16.31 0.98 11.49
CA SER A 65 16.61 1.94 12.57
C SER A 65 15.65 3.15 12.61
N GLY A 66 14.37 2.94 12.30
CA GLY A 66 13.35 3.99 12.25
C GLY A 66 13.37 4.87 11.00
N ILE A 67 14.27 4.61 10.05
CA ILE A 67 14.38 5.36 8.79
C ILE A 67 13.73 4.55 7.67
N ILE A 68 12.77 5.17 6.97
CA ILE A 68 12.13 4.57 5.78
C ILE A 68 13.09 4.70 4.59
N HIS A 69 13.32 3.60 3.88
CA HIS A 69 14.20 3.63 2.71
C HIS A 69 13.53 4.40 1.55
N PRO A 70 14.27 5.28 0.85
CA PRO A 70 13.74 5.96 -0.34
C PRO A 70 13.51 5.01 -1.51
N ARG A 71 14.08 3.80 -1.45
CA ARG A 71 13.91 2.75 -2.45
C ARG A 71 13.89 1.39 -1.77
N VAL A 72 12.92 0.55 -2.14
CA VAL A 72 12.66 -0.76 -1.54
C VAL A 72 12.79 -1.83 -2.60
N LEU A 73 13.44 -2.94 -2.25
CA LEU A 73 13.46 -4.17 -3.05
C LEU A 73 12.50 -5.17 -2.40
N PHE A 74 11.52 -5.66 -3.15
CA PHE A 74 10.49 -6.56 -2.63
C PHE A 74 10.26 -7.75 -3.57
N THR A 75 10.23 -8.97 -3.03
CA THR A 75 9.95 -10.18 -3.79
C THR A 75 8.45 -10.43 -3.89
N GLN A 76 7.88 -10.36 -5.10
CA GLN A 76 6.45 -10.59 -5.30
C GLN A 76 6.05 -12.05 -5.04
N SER A 77 4.99 -12.28 -4.27
CA SER A 77 4.56 -13.62 -3.86
C SER A 77 4.15 -14.49 -5.04
N LYS A 78 3.48 -13.92 -6.04
CA LYS A 78 2.95 -14.64 -7.20
C LYS A 78 4.03 -15.02 -8.22
N THR A 79 4.89 -14.07 -8.56
CA THR A 79 5.86 -14.23 -9.65
C THR A 79 7.23 -14.67 -9.15
N LYS A 80 7.49 -14.57 -7.85
CA LYS A 80 8.79 -14.82 -7.21
C LYS A 80 9.92 -14.00 -7.82
N ARG A 81 9.58 -12.80 -8.30
CA ARG A 81 10.53 -11.84 -8.88
C ARG A 81 10.67 -10.65 -7.95
N ASP A 82 11.90 -10.18 -7.85
CA ASP A 82 12.19 -8.96 -7.12
C ASP A 82 11.75 -7.76 -7.95
N VAL A 83 11.10 -6.82 -7.29
CA VAL A 83 10.74 -5.52 -7.85
C VAL A 83 11.31 -4.44 -6.97
N GLN A 84 11.85 -3.40 -7.61
CA GLN A 84 12.36 -2.24 -6.92
C GLN A 84 11.43 -1.06 -7.17
N PHE A 85 11.03 -0.36 -6.12
CA PHE A 85 10.18 0.82 -6.22
C PHE A 85 10.68 1.95 -5.33
N GLU A 86 10.37 3.18 -5.71
CA GLU A 86 10.70 4.37 -4.94
C GLU A 86 9.59 4.69 -3.95
N VAL A 87 9.99 5.17 -2.77
CA VAL A 87 9.07 5.60 -1.72
C VAL A 87 9.17 7.11 -1.63
N THR A 88 8.11 7.81 -2.02
CA THR A 88 8.10 9.27 -2.02
C THR A 88 8.21 9.84 -0.61
N ALA A 89 8.72 11.07 -0.46
CA ALA A 89 8.83 11.71 0.85
C ALA A 89 7.48 11.79 1.59
N LYS A 90 6.37 11.95 0.85
CA LYS A 90 5.01 11.93 1.40
C LYS A 90 4.67 10.56 2.01
N THR A 91 5.00 9.48 1.32
CA THR A 91 4.80 8.10 1.80
C THR A 91 5.70 7.81 3.00
N GLN A 92 6.98 8.21 2.95
CA GLN A 92 7.90 8.04 4.08
C GLN A 92 7.38 8.73 5.34
N HIS A 93 6.87 9.95 5.21
CA HIS A 93 6.28 10.69 6.33
C HIS A 93 5.07 9.98 6.92
N ALA A 94 4.11 9.57 6.07
CA ALA A 94 2.90 8.87 6.52
C ALA A 94 3.21 7.54 7.22
N ILE A 95 4.15 6.75 6.66
CA ILE A 95 4.60 5.49 7.27
C ILE A 95 5.29 5.77 8.61
N SER A 96 6.21 6.75 8.67
CA SER A 96 6.93 7.08 9.91
C SER A 96 5.98 7.50 11.04
N GLN A 97 4.97 8.33 10.72
CA GLN A 97 3.94 8.72 11.68
C GLN A 97 3.12 7.51 12.15
N TRP A 98 2.71 6.64 11.23
CA TRP A 98 1.95 5.44 11.58
C TRP A 98 2.76 4.47 12.47
N LEU A 99 4.03 4.22 12.14
CA LEU A 99 4.91 3.37 12.94
C LEU A 99 5.13 3.93 14.35
N PHE A 100 5.34 5.25 14.47
CA PHE A 100 5.47 5.93 15.75
C PHE A 100 4.24 5.75 16.63
N VAL A 101 3.03 6.01 16.08
CA VAL A 101 1.77 5.87 16.83
C VAL A 101 1.47 4.41 17.18
N SER A 102 1.81 3.48 16.28
CA SER A 102 1.56 2.05 16.46
C SER A 102 2.60 1.35 17.34
N GLN A 103 3.66 2.05 17.75
CA GLN A 103 4.78 1.52 18.54
C GLN A 103 5.44 0.30 17.87
N LEU A 104 5.49 0.30 16.54
CA LEU A 104 6.08 -0.78 15.75
C LEU A 104 7.55 -0.47 15.49
N SER A 105 8.43 -1.40 15.81
CA SER A 105 9.86 -1.35 15.47
C SER A 105 10.19 -2.35 14.36
N ALA A 106 11.18 -2.01 13.53
CA ALA A 106 11.78 -2.91 12.55
C ALA A 106 12.62 -4.00 13.22
#